data_AF-A0A1I6DA33-F1
#
_entry.id   AF-A0A1I6DA33-F1
#
_cell.length_a   1.000
_cell.length_b   1.000
_cell.length_c   1.000
_cell.angle_alpha   90.00
_cell.angle_beta   90.00
_cell.angle_gamma   90.00
#
_symmetry.space_group_name_H-M   'P 1'
#
loop_
_entity.id
_entity.type
_entity.pdbx_description
1 polymer ?
#
loop_
_entity_poly.entity_id
_entity_poly.type
_entity_poly.pdbx_seq_one_letter_code
_entity_poly.pdbx_strand_id
1 'polypeptide(L)'
;MKTIMVLLLLLLGIVPAHGAAGCEPPDCPVVVDAIDGPVHESADSYTAILKLRNGPAQQNVEVAYRFVDGTAKQGEDYQATPRGTVTIKAGQSQAGVPYKVLRVTEQQKKFTLEITSVQPGQIGKRVAVFTIGGKR
;
A
#
# COMPACT_ATOMS: atom_id res chain seq x y z
N MET A 1 -29.38 41.82 53.65
CA MET A 1 -29.49 42.73 52.49
C MET A 1 -28.55 42.22 51.42
N LYS A 2 -29.05 41.99 50.19
CA LYS A 2 -28.34 41.95 48.87
C LYS A 2 -26.98 41.18 48.83
N THR A 3 -26.72 40.17 48.02
CA THR A 3 -27.05 40.02 46.59
C THR A 3 -26.72 38.60 46.14
N ILE A 4 -27.55 38.09 45.24
CA ILE A 4 -27.29 36.99 44.32
C ILE A 4 -25.99 37.22 43.55
N MET A 5 -25.16 36.18 43.38
CA MET A 5 -24.19 36.14 42.28
C MET A 5 -24.20 34.75 41.66
N VAL A 6 -25.01 34.62 40.61
CA VAL A 6 -24.95 33.53 39.63
C VAL A 6 -23.58 33.63 38.95
N LEU A 7 -22.73 32.63 39.17
CA LEU A 7 -21.51 32.45 38.37
C LEU A 7 -21.72 31.26 37.45
N LEU A 8 -22.30 31.56 36.29
CA LEU A 8 -22.26 30.71 35.11
C LEU A 8 -20.87 30.88 34.48
N LEU A 9 -20.02 29.86 34.54
CA LEU A 9 -18.76 29.85 33.77
C LEU A 9 -18.39 28.42 33.36
N LEU A 10 -18.85 28.11 32.14
CA LEU A 10 -18.22 27.28 31.11
C LEU A 10 -17.49 26.00 31.56
N LEU A 11 -18.17 24.87 31.35
CA LEU A 11 -17.54 23.61 30.97
C LEU A 11 -16.69 23.83 29.70
N LEU A 12 -15.40 24.11 29.88
CA LEU A 12 -14.39 23.90 28.82
C LEU A 12 -14.11 22.40 28.73
N GLY A 13 -15.07 21.67 28.16
CA GLY A 13 -14.77 20.40 27.53
C GLY A 13 -13.92 20.69 26.31
N ILE A 14 -12.60 20.70 26.49
CA ILE A 14 -11.67 20.68 25.36
C ILE A 14 -11.81 19.28 24.77
N VAL A 15 -12.76 19.11 23.85
CA VAL A 15 -12.73 17.99 22.93
C VAL A 15 -11.44 18.22 22.12
N PRO A 16 -10.44 17.34 22.20
CA PRO A 16 -9.30 17.51 21.35
C PRO A 16 -9.80 17.31 19.92
N ALA A 17 -9.82 18.39 19.14
CA ALA A 17 -10.00 18.31 17.71
C ALA A 17 -8.72 17.66 17.14
N HIS A 18 -8.65 16.33 17.25
CA HIS A 18 -7.70 15.55 16.48
C HIS A 18 -8.20 15.55 15.04
N GLY A 19 -7.75 16.57 14.30
CA GLY A 19 -7.76 16.58 12.86
C GLY A 19 -6.89 15.44 12.32
N ALA A 20 -7.47 14.24 12.29
CA ALA A 20 -7.17 13.23 11.31
C ALA A 20 -8.50 12.97 10.62
N ALA A 21 -8.67 13.50 9.41
CA ALA A 21 -9.74 13.01 8.57
C ALA A 21 -9.51 11.51 8.33
N GLY A 22 -10.53 10.68 8.57
CA GLY A 22 -10.66 9.41 7.86
C GLY A 22 -10.96 8.20 8.74
N CYS A 23 -12.25 7.93 8.89
CA CYS A 23 -12.90 6.67 9.28
C CYS A 23 -12.41 5.95 10.56
N GLU A 24 -13.35 5.63 11.45
CA GLU A 24 -13.10 4.74 12.58
C GLU A 24 -13.32 3.29 12.10
N PRO A 25 -12.39 2.34 12.36
CA PRO A 25 -12.67 0.93 12.15
C PRO A 25 -13.94 0.53 12.92
N PRO A 26 -14.93 -0.16 12.32
CA PRO A 26 -14.87 -0.97 11.11
C PRO A 26 -15.27 -0.26 9.79
N ASP A 27 -15.68 1.01 9.85
CA ASP A 27 -16.33 1.70 8.71
C ASP A 27 -15.34 2.25 7.67
N CYS A 28 -14.05 1.95 7.84
CA CYS A 28 -13.04 2.34 6.86
C CYS A 28 -13.23 1.59 5.53
N PRO A 29 -13.25 2.29 4.39
CA PRO A 29 -13.34 1.64 3.10
C PRO A 29 -12.10 0.78 2.86
N VAL A 30 -12.29 -0.42 2.30
CA VAL A 30 -11.21 -1.29 1.86
C VAL A 30 -10.60 -0.70 0.59
N VAL A 31 -9.39 -0.14 0.72
CA VAL A 31 -8.62 0.44 -0.37
C VAL A 31 -7.23 -0.17 -0.36
N VAL A 32 -6.82 -0.78 -1.47
CA VAL A 32 -5.50 -1.40 -1.62
C VAL A 32 -4.61 -0.56 -2.52
N ASP A 33 -3.41 -0.27 -2.04
CA ASP A 33 -2.35 0.47 -2.71
C ASP A 33 -1.20 -0.48 -3.10
N ALA A 34 -0.71 -0.35 -4.35
CA ALA A 34 0.53 -0.94 -4.81
C ALA A 34 1.72 -0.05 -4.41
N ILE A 35 2.64 -0.59 -3.63
CA ILE A 35 3.76 0.16 -3.05
C ILE A 35 4.98 0.07 -3.96
N ASP A 36 5.60 1.21 -4.29
CA ASP A 36 6.83 1.23 -5.08
C ASP A 36 7.95 0.48 -4.35
N GLY A 37 8.74 -0.27 -5.12
CA GLY A 37 9.90 -0.97 -4.60
C GLY A 37 11.12 -0.07 -4.45
N PRO A 38 12.13 -0.54 -3.70
CA PRO A 38 13.44 0.11 -3.68
C PRO A 38 14.14 -0.02 -5.03
N VAL A 39 15.31 0.61 -5.15
CA VAL A 39 16.26 0.30 -6.22
C VAL A 39 16.96 -1.03 -5.90
N HIS A 40 17.01 -1.94 -6.86
CA HIS A 40 17.70 -3.23 -6.74
C HIS A 40 19.10 -3.13 -7.31
N GLU A 41 20.10 -3.28 -6.43
CA GLU A 41 21.52 -3.26 -6.78
C GLU A 41 22.14 -4.67 -6.86
N SER A 42 21.36 -5.72 -6.58
CA SER A 42 21.79 -7.11 -6.65
C SER A 42 20.74 -7.99 -7.34
N ALA A 43 21.20 -9.11 -7.91
CA ALA A 43 20.33 -10.16 -8.44
C ALA A 43 19.90 -11.07 -7.29
N ASP A 44 18.67 -10.88 -6.81
CA ASP A 44 18.12 -11.60 -5.66
C ASP A 44 16.59 -11.75 -5.78
N SER A 45 15.99 -12.46 -4.83
CA SER A 45 14.56 -12.59 -4.65
C SER A 45 14.03 -11.43 -3.82
N TYR A 46 12.92 -10.85 -4.26
CA TYR A 46 12.26 -9.72 -3.62
C TYR A 46 10.75 -9.94 -3.55
N THR A 47 10.08 -9.05 -2.82
CA THR A 47 8.63 -9.10 -2.64
C THR A 47 8.03 -7.74 -2.95
N ALA A 48 7.07 -7.70 -3.89
CA ALA A 48 6.24 -6.54 -4.15
C ALA A 48 5.13 -6.47 -3.09
N ILE A 49 4.82 -5.28 -2.59
CA ILE A 49 3.89 -5.10 -1.46
C ILE A 49 2.58 -4.48 -1.95
N LEU A 50 1.47 -5.15 -1.65
CA LEU A 50 0.12 -4.60 -1.78
C LEU A 50 -0.42 -4.36 -0.37
N LYS A 51 -0.78 -3.11 -0.07
CA LYS A 51 -1.07 -2.65 1.29
C LYS A 51 -2.45 -2.02 1.40
N LEU A 52 -3.17 -2.31 2.48
CA LEU A 52 -4.40 -1.60 2.84
C LEU A 52 -4.07 -0.21 3.35
N ARG A 53 -4.71 0.80 2.74
CA ARG A 53 -4.49 2.21 3.08
C ARG A 53 -4.91 2.56 4.50
N ASN A 54 -6.05 2.04 4.91
CA ASN A 54 -6.73 2.42 6.15
C ASN A 54 -6.50 1.42 7.30
N GLY A 55 -5.45 0.60 7.21
CA GLY A 55 -5.15 -0.44 8.19
C GLY A 55 -5.78 -1.82 7.87
N PRO A 56 -5.66 -2.80 8.78
CA PRO A 56 -6.15 -4.15 8.56
C PRO A 56 -7.66 -4.22 8.31
N ALA A 57 -8.07 -5.09 7.38
CA ALA A 57 -9.49 -5.43 7.18
C ALA A 57 -9.91 -6.59 8.08
N GLN A 58 -11.20 -6.63 8.46
CA GLN A 58 -11.77 -7.72 9.29
C GLN A 58 -12.10 -8.99 8.49
N GLN A 59 -11.92 -8.95 7.17
CA GLN A 59 -12.13 -10.08 6.26
C GLN A 59 -10.97 -10.18 5.28
N ASN A 60 -10.89 -11.31 4.59
CA ASN A 60 -9.93 -11.49 3.50
C ASN A 60 -10.23 -10.50 2.37
N VAL A 61 -9.16 -9.96 1.79
CA VAL A 61 -9.20 -9.11 0.61
C VAL A 61 -8.39 -9.78 -0.49
N GLU A 62 -9.06 -10.17 -1.57
CA GLU A 62 -8.43 -10.71 -2.76
C GLU A 62 -8.00 -9.60 -3.70
N VAL A 63 -6.75 -9.64 -4.14
CA VAL A 63 -6.15 -8.64 -5.02
C VAL A 63 -5.60 -9.33 -6.24
N ALA A 64 -6.21 -9.08 -7.40
CA ALA A 64 -5.70 -9.55 -8.68
C ALA A 64 -4.67 -8.56 -9.22
N TYR A 65 -3.55 -9.06 -9.74
CA TYR A 65 -2.44 -8.24 -10.23
C TYR A 65 -1.84 -8.79 -11.51
N ARG A 66 -1.04 -7.95 -12.18
CA ARG A 66 -0.14 -8.34 -13.26
C ARG A 66 1.18 -7.59 -13.18
N PHE A 67 2.28 -8.25 -13.53
CA PHE A 67 3.53 -7.57 -13.84
C PHE A 67 3.51 -7.08 -15.28
N VAL A 68 4.11 -5.92 -15.52
CA VAL A 68 4.17 -5.28 -16.83
C VAL A 68 5.62 -4.87 -17.09
N ASP A 69 6.13 -5.29 -18.24
CA ASP A 69 7.46 -4.91 -18.71
C ASP A 69 7.56 -3.40 -18.91
N GLY A 70 8.73 -2.85 -18.58
CA GLY A 70 9.12 -1.49 -18.96
C GLY A 70 10.41 -1.54 -19.77
N THR A 71 11.43 -0.81 -19.30
CA THR A 71 12.80 -0.97 -19.80
C THR A 71 13.50 -2.20 -19.22
N ALA A 72 13.01 -2.73 -18.10
CA ALA A 72 13.33 -4.07 -17.63
C ALA A 72 12.36 -5.07 -18.27
N LYS A 73 12.88 -6.19 -18.78
CA LYS A 73 12.12 -7.25 -19.48
C LYS A 73 12.06 -8.54 -18.67
N GLN A 74 10.88 -9.15 -18.61
CA GLN A 74 10.71 -10.45 -17.99
C GLN A 74 11.51 -11.53 -18.73
N GLY A 75 12.22 -12.37 -17.99
CA GLY A 75 13.13 -13.40 -18.51
C GLY A 75 14.57 -12.90 -18.74
N GLU A 76 14.78 -11.59 -18.85
CA GLU A 76 16.12 -11.00 -19.05
C GLU A 76 16.63 -10.22 -17.83
N ASP A 77 15.79 -9.33 -17.30
CA ASP A 77 16.13 -8.44 -16.18
C ASP A 77 15.47 -8.91 -14.88
N TYR A 78 14.25 -9.43 -14.97
CA TYR A 78 13.50 -9.95 -13.82
C TYR A 78 12.68 -11.19 -14.18
N GLN A 79 12.23 -11.93 -13.17
CA GLN A 79 11.32 -13.06 -13.32
C GLN A 79 10.21 -12.97 -12.28
N ALA A 80 8.97 -13.13 -12.73
CA ALA A 80 7.80 -13.16 -11.86
C ALA A 80 6.70 -14.01 -12.51
N THR A 81 5.71 -14.43 -11.72
CA THR A 81 4.45 -14.93 -12.28
C THR A 81 3.74 -13.76 -12.97
N PRO A 82 3.46 -13.79 -14.29
CA PRO A 82 3.03 -12.59 -15.02
C PRO A 82 1.73 -11.96 -14.50
N ARG A 83 0.84 -12.77 -13.95
CA ARG A 83 -0.43 -12.35 -13.33
C ARG A 83 -0.87 -13.36 -12.29
N GLY A 84 -1.65 -12.91 -11.32
CA GLY A 84 -2.19 -13.80 -10.30
C GLY A 84 -3.13 -13.09 -9.36
N THR A 85 -3.53 -13.81 -8.31
CA THR A 85 -4.25 -13.26 -7.17
C THR A 85 -3.40 -13.44 -5.92
N VAL A 86 -3.50 -12.48 -5.00
CA VAL A 86 -2.93 -12.57 -3.66
C VAL A 86 -3.99 -12.16 -2.65
N THR A 87 -4.03 -12.85 -1.51
CA THR A 87 -4.98 -12.55 -0.45
C THR A 87 -4.28 -11.81 0.69
N ILE A 88 -4.77 -10.61 1.01
CA ILE A 88 -4.51 -9.98 2.30
C ILE A 88 -5.47 -10.64 3.29
N LYS A 89 -4.92 -11.46 4.21
CA LYS A 89 -5.74 -12.18 5.19
C LYS A 89 -6.38 -11.21 6.17
N ALA A 90 -7.55 -11.57 6.71
CA ALA A 90 -8.20 -10.83 7.79
C ALA A 90 -7.20 -10.54 8.94
N GLY A 91 -7.25 -9.32 9.48
CA GLY A 91 -6.34 -8.84 10.52
C GLY A 91 -4.92 -8.50 10.03
N GLN A 92 -4.60 -8.72 8.75
CA GLN A 92 -3.34 -8.28 8.14
C GLN A 92 -3.54 -7.00 7.35
N SER A 93 -2.49 -6.18 7.28
CA SER A 93 -2.51 -4.90 6.55
C SER A 93 -1.97 -4.99 5.12
N GLN A 94 -1.33 -6.11 4.76
CA GLN A 94 -0.63 -6.23 3.48
C GLN A 94 -0.41 -7.69 3.08
N ALA A 95 -0.12 -7.90 1.80
CA ALA A 95 0.38 -9.16 1.27
C ALA A 95 1.54 -8.94 0.30
N GLY A 96 2.37 -9.97 0.17
CA GLY A 96 3.56 -9.97 -0.67
C GLY A 96 3.35 -10.75 -1.96
N VAL A 97 3.87 -10.23 -3.07
CA VAL A 97 3.93 -10.89 -4.36
C VAL A 97 5.40 -11.10 -4.74
N PRO A 98 5.90 -12.35 -4.83
CA PRO A 98 7.32 -12.61 -5.08
C PRO A 98 7.71 -12.29 -6.52
N TYR A 99 8.93 -11.78 -6.69
CA TYR A 99 9.64 -11.67 -7.96
C TYR A 99 11.14 -11.83 -7.73
N LYS A 100 11.90 -12.04 -8.81
CA LYS A 100 13.35 -12.15 -8.78
C LYS A 100 13.97 -11.14 -9.74
N VAL A 101 15.03 -10.46 -9.30
CA VAL A 101 15.92 -9.74 -10.21
C VAL A 101 16.96 -10.72 -10.73
N LEU A 102 17.09 -10.81 -12.04
CA LEU A 102 18.00 -11.75 -12.71
C LEU A 102 19.35 -11.10 -13.05
N ARG A 103 19.33 -9.82 -13.41
CA ARG A 103 20.51 -9.11 -13.89
C ARG A 103 20.46 -7.65 -13.48
N VAL A 104 21.59 -7.13 -12.99
CA VAL A 104 21.79 -5.72 -12.64
C VAL A 104 22.89 -5.14 -13.53
N THR A 105 22.70 -3.91 -13.98
CA THR A 105 23.67 -3.16 -14.80
C THR A 105 23.79 -1.71 -14.33
N GLU A 106 24.79 -1.00 -14.84
CA GLU A 106 24.96 0.44 -14.63
C GLU A 106 23.77 1.27 -15.14
N GLN A 107 23.08 0.78 -16.19
CA GLN A 107 21.86 1.42 -16.68
C GLN A 107 20.68 1.11 -15.77
N GLN A 108 19.94 2.15 -15.39
CA GLN A 108 18.69 2.02 -14.66
C GLN A 108 17.59 1.48 -15.58
N LYS A 109 16.92 0.40 -15.13
CA LYS A 109 15.77 -0.19 -15.81
C LYS A 109 14.58 -0.28 -14.87
N LYS A 110 13.36 -0.29 -15.43
CA LYS A 110 12.11 -0.29 -14.67
C LYS A 110 11.13 -1.32 -15.19
N PHE A 111 10.39 -1.93 -14.28
CA PHE A 111 9.19 -2.72 -14.54
C PHE A 111 8.14 -2.37 -13.48
N THR A 112 6.90 -2.80 -13.67
CA THR A 112 5.80 -2.43 -12.77
C THR A 112 4.95 -3.61 -12.37
N LEU A 113 4.27 -3.48 -11.23
CA LEU A 113 3.11 -4.30 -10.87
C LEU A 113 1.87 -3.42 -10.92
N GLU A 114 0.83 -3.89 -11.60
CA GLU A 114 -0.48 -3.25 -11.67
C GLU A 114 -1.54 -4.09 -10.96
N ILE A 115 -2.31 -3.47 -10.07
CA ILE A 115 -3.53 -4.05 -9.52
C ILE A 115 -4.62 -3.99 -10.58
N THR A 116 -5.28 -5.12 -10.82
CA THR A 116 -6.35 -5.24 -11.82
C THR A 116 -7.74 -5.35 -11.18
N SER A 117 -7.83 -5.87 -9.95
CA SER A 117 -9.07 -5.95 -9.18
C SER A 117 -8.77 -6.07 -7.68
N VAL A 118 -9.70 -5.60 -6.84
CA VAL A 118 -9.69 -5.72 -5.38
C VAL A 118 -11.09 -6.13 -4.93
N GLN A 119 -11.22 -7.22 -4.18
CA GLN A 119 -12.50 -7.72 -3.70
C GLN A 119 -12.42 -8.24 -2.24
N PRO A 120 -13.26 -7.71 -1.31
CA PRO A 120 -14.08 -6.52 -1.48
C PRO A 120 -13.20 -5.26 -1.58
N GLY A 121 -13.79 -4.16 -2.03
CA GLY A 121 -13.16 -2.85 -1.96
C GLY A 121 -12.76 -2.30 -3.31
N GLN A 122 -11.80 -1.38 -3.28
CA GLN A 122 -11.42 -0.59 -4.44
C GLN A 122 -9.90 -0.49 -4.57
N ILE A 123 -9.46 -0.23 -5.80
CA ILE A 123 -8.07 0.04 -6.12
C ILE A 123 -7.77 1.48 -5.71
N GLY A 124 -6.76 1.68 -4.86
CA GLY A 124 -6.17 2.98 -4.59
C GLY A 124 -5.09 3.30 -5.61
N LYS A 125 -3.83 3.29 -5.18
CA LYS A 125 -2.66 3.38 -6.05
C LYS A 125 -2.55 2.08 -6.84
N ARG A 126 -2.85 2.16 -8.14
CA ARG A 126 -2.91 0.99 -9.03
C ARG A 126 -1.54 0.40 -9.35
N VAL A 127 -0.51 1.25 -9.48
CA VAL A 127 0.79 0.88 -10.06
C VAL A 127 1.89 1.04 -9.03
N ALA A 128 2.68 -0.02 -8.85
CA ALA A 128 3.97 0.01 -8.18
C ALA A 128 5.10 -0.03 -9.21
N VAL A 129 6.11 0.80 -9.03
CA VAL A 129 7.32 0.85 -9.86
C VAL A 129 8.48 0.17 -9.13
N PHE A 130 9.20 -0.68 -9.86
CA PHE A 130 10.42 -1.33 -9.41
C PHE A 130 11.57 -0.91 -10.30
N THR A 131 12.72 -0.63 -9.69
CA THR A 131 13.88 -0.11 -10.39
C THR A 131 15.07 -1.05 -10.20
N ILE A 132 15.73 -1.45 -11.28
CA ILE A 132 16.91 -2.30 -11.29
C ILE A 132 18.11 -1.47 -11.74
N GLY A 133 19.17 -1.46 -10.94
CA GLY A 133 20.43 -0.80 -11.25
C GLY A 133 20.39 0.73 -11.22
N GLY A 134 21.47 1.33 -11.72
CA GLY A 134 21.80 2.75 -11.60
C GLY A 134 22.95 2.98 -10.61
N LYS A 135 23.86 3.92 -10.94
CA LYS A 135 24.86 4.38 -9.97
C LYS A 135 24.20 5.23 -8.88
N ARG A 136 24.64 5.03 -7.64
CA ARG A 136 24.38 5.98 -6.54
C ARG A 136 25.07 7.31 -6.80
#